data_AF-E2SHD4-F1
#
_entry.id   AF-E2SHD4-F1
#
_cell.length_a   1.000
_cell.length_b   1.000
_cell.length_c   1.000
_cell.angle_alpha   90.00
_cell.angle_beta   90.00
_cell.angle_gamma   90.00
#
_symmetry.space_group_name_H-M   'P 1'
#
loop_
_entity.id
_entity.type
_entity.pdbx_description
1 polymer ?
#
loop_
_entity_poly.entity_id
_entity_poly.type
_entity_poly.pdbx_seq_one_letter_code
_entity_poly.pdbx_strand_id
1 'polypeptide(L)'
;MKRLPIGIENFKELIDHKYYYVDKTMFIQDVCNEKVILYTRPRRFGKTLNMSMLYYFFSIRQKENAYLFNGLEISKCMDVVSYQNQFPVIFITLKDMKNSSFDKQLVMFSLLIQEIISNHQELLTSDNINSIEKERIARLYRGVQNEVELQNALKFIVSCLYHHYRKKVILLIDEYDVPLQNAYLNGYYDEMVNFLRNVFSAAFKTNDALEKGVLTGCLRIAKESIFTGLNNFRVISIFDEISNQRFGFTQSEIDMMLQDYQRKDYQKQMKEWYDGYQFGGCDIYNPWMP
;
A
#
# COMPACT_ATOMS: atom_id res chain seq x y z
N MET A 1 19.75 -18.50 -16.06
CA MET A 1 18.92 -17.28 -16.15
C MET A 1 18.00 -17.23 -14.95
N LYS A 2 17.76 -16.04 -14.37
CA LYS A 2 16.76 -15.90 -13.30
C LYS A 2 15.35 -16.17 -13.85
N ARG A 3 14.41 -16.56 -13.00
CA ARG A 3 13.00 -16.71 -13.40
C ARG A 3 12.32 -15.34 -13.40
N LEU A 4 11.38 -15.09 -14.31
CA LEU A 4 10.57 -13.87 -14.30
C LEU A 4 9.50 -13.98 -13.19
N PRO A 5 9.26 -12.91 -12.41
CA PRO A 5 8.37 -12.92 -11.23
C PRO A 5 6.89 -12.77 -11.61
N ILE A 6 6.38 -13.62 -12.52
CA ILE A 6 4.99 -13.52 -12.99
C ILE A 6 4.02 -13.82 -11.84
N GLY A 7 3.28 -12.81 -11.38
CA GLY A 7 2.30 -12.94 -10.30
C GLY A 7 2.87 -12.94 -8.89
N ILE A 8 4.17 -12.65 -8.74
CA ILE A 8 4.78 -12.48 -7.42
C ILE A 8 4.50 -11.06 -6.92
N GLU A 9 3.72 -10.96 -5.85
CA GLU A 9 3.34 -9.69 -5.23
C GLU A 9 4.01 -9.48 -3.86
N ASN A 10 4.76 -10.48 -3.37
CA ASN A 10 5.50 -10.40 -2.11
C ASN A 10 6.99 -10.10 -2.39
N PHE A 11 7.49 -8.99 -1.84
CA PHE A 11 8.85 -8.55 -2.08
C PHE A 11 9.91 -9.51 -1.50
N LYS A 12 9.65 -10.07 -0.32
CA LYS A 12 10.54 -11.07 0.29
C LYS A 12 10.64 -12.32 -0.57
N GLU A 13 9.51 -12.83 -1.05
CA GLU A 13 9.47 -13.99 -1.94
C GLU A 13 10.28 -13.71 -3.22
N LEU A 14 10.10 -12.53 -3.81
CA LEU A 14 10.81 -12.12 -5.02
C LEU A 14 12.34 -12.18 -4.84
N ILE A 15 12.85 -11.63 -3.73
CA ILE A 15 14.29 -11.57 -3.43
C ILE A 15 14.83 -12.93 -3.00
N ASP A 16 14.19 -13.61 -2.04
CA ASP A 16 14.67 -14.88 -1.47
C ASP A 16 14.74 -16.00 -2.51
N HIS A 17 13.77 -16.05 -3.43
CA HIS A 17 13.74 -17.02 -4.52
C HIS A 17 14.57 -16.60 -5.75
N LYS A 18 15.30 -15.48 -5.66
CA LYS A 18 16.23 -14.99 -6.69
C LYS A 18 15.56 -14.82 -8.06
N TYR A 19 14.32 -14.32 -8.07
CA TYR A 19 13.66 -13.92 -9.31
C TYR A 19 14.41 -12.75 -9.97
N TYR A 20 14.17 -12.55 -11.27
CA TYR A 20 14.60 -11.36 -11.97
C TYR A 20 13.88 -10.16 -11.35
N TYR A 21 14.63 -9.12 -11.00
CA TYR A 21 14.09 -7.95 -10.32
C TYR A 21 14.74 -6.71 -10.91
N VAL A 22 13.92 -5.76 -11.36
CA VAL A 22 14.39 -4.41 -11.63
C VAL A 22 14.23 -3.59 -10.36
N ASP A 23 15.34 -3.03 -9.88
CA ASP A 23 15.38 -2.34 -8.61
C ASP A 23 14.53 -1.06 -8.62
N LYS A 24 13.41 -1.10 -7.88
CA LYS A 24 12.50 0.04 -7.66
C LYS A 24 12.57 0.58 -6.23
N THR A 25 13.58 0.19 -5.44
CA THR A 25 13.65 0.51 -4.00
C THR A 25 13.74 2.00 -3.69
N MET A 26 14.18 2.81 -4.64
CA MET A 26 14.14 4.27 -4.55
C MET A 26 12.71 4.83 -4.38
N PHE A 27 11.67 4.04 -4.64
CA PHE A 27 10.29 4.35 -4.26
C PHE A 27 10.14 4.62 -2.75
N ILE A 28 10.94 3.96 -1.90
CA ILE A 28 10.96 4.20 -0.46
C ILE A 28 11.33 5.66 -0.16
N GLN A 29 12.32 6.21 -0.86
CA GLN A 29 12.71 7.62 -0.70
C GLN A 29 11.59 8.56 -1.13
N ASP A 30 10.94 8.29 -2.27
CA ASP A 30 9.82 9.11 -2.76
C ASP A 30 8.70 9.20 -1.72
N VAL A 31 8.39 8.06 -1.08
CA VAL A 31 7.38 7.95 -0.02
C VAL A 31 7.78 8.70 1.25
N CYS A 32 9.08 8.80 1.59
CA CYS A 32 9.54 9.50 2.80
C CYS A 32 9.19 10.99 2.83
N ASN A 33 9.03 11.65 1.67
CA ASN A 33 8.84 13.10 1.58
C ASN A 33 7.48 13.62 2.05
N GLU A 34 6.43 12.79 2.02
CA GLU A 34 5.05 13.23 2.24
C GLU A 34 4.38 12.52 3.41
N LYS A 35 3.53 13.21 4.16
CA LYS A 35 2.82 12.59 5.29
C LYS A 35 1.76 11.59 4.82
N VAL A 36 0.96 11.94 3.81
CA VAL A 36 -0.05 11.03 3.24
C VAL A 36 -0.02 11.14 1.73
N ILE A 37 0.11 9.99 1.07
CA ILE A 37 0.29 9.93 -0.37
C ILE A 37 -0.55 8.85 -1.02
N LEU A 38 -1.13 9.18 -2.18
CA LEU A 38 -1.86 8.24 -3.01
C LEU A 38 -1.19 8.09 -4.37
N TYR A 39 -0.87 6.85 -4.73
CA TYR A 39 -0.37 6.46 -6.03
C TYR A 39 -1.47 5.80 -6.85
N THR A 40 -1.93 6.49 -7.90
CA THR A 40 -2.84 5.90 -8.89
C THR A 40 -2.02 5.36 -10.06
N ARG A 41 -2.06 4.05 -10.29
CA ARG A 41 -1.42 3.40 -11.44
C ARG A 41 -2.35 2.35 -12.05
N PRO A 42 -2.28 2.07 -13.36
CA PRO A 42 -3.09 1.02 -13.98
C PRO A 42 -2.82 -0.36 -13.37
N ARG A 43 -3.67 -1.34 -13.71
CA ARG A 43 -3.53 -2.73 -13.22
C ARG A 43 -2.18 -3.33 -13.65
N ARG A 44 -1.58 -4.16 -12.80
CA ARG A 44 -0.31 -4.91 -13.02
C ARG A 44 0.98 -4.08 -13.07
N PHE A 45 0.94 -2.83 -12.65
CA PHE A 45 2.11 -1.93 -12.59
C PHE A 45 3.04 -2.13 -11.37
N GLY A 46 2.95 -3.24 -10.62
CA GLY A 46 3.80 -3.46 -9.45
C GLY A 46 3.34 -2.79 -8.16
N LYS A 47 2.08 -2.32 -8.07
CA LYS A 47 1.56 -1.63 -6.88
C LYS A 47 1.67 -2.47 -5.60
N THR A 48 1.12 -3.68 -5.61
CA THR A 48 1.12 -4.58 -4.45
C THR A 48 2.53 -5.02 -4.07
N LEU A 49 3.39 -5.29 -5.05
CA LEU A 49 4.81 -5.58 -4.82
C LEU A 49 5.52 -4.42 -4.11
N ASN A 50 5.32 -3.18 -4.59
CA ASN A 50 5.87 -1.98 -3.95
C ASN A 50 5.32 -1.78 -2.54
N MET A 51 4.02 -2.04 -2.29
CA MET A 51 3.43 -1.97 -0.95
C MET A 51 4.05 -3.02 -0.01
N SER A 52 4.26 -4.24 -0.50
CA SER A 52 4.98 -5.30 0.23
C SER A 52 6.42 -4.87 0.56
N MET A 53 7.13 -4.26 -0.40
CA MET A 53 8.47 -3.71 -0.19
C MET A 53 8.49 -2.64 0.91
N LEU A 54 7.54 -1.68 0.91
CA LEU A 54 7.43 -0.68 1.98
C LEU A 54 7.18 -1.33 3.34
N TYR A 55 6.33 -2.36 3.40
CA TYR A 55 6.08 -3.11 4.63
C TYR A 55 7.37 -3.73 5.19
N TYR A 56 8.15 -4.44 4.37
CA TYR A 56 9.42 -5.03 4.80
C TYR A 56 10.47 -3.97 5.18
N PHE A 57 10.47 -2.82 4.50
CA PHE A 57 11.43 -1.75 4.78
C PHE A 57 11.14 -1.08 6.12
N PHE A 58 9.89 -0.70 6.41
CA PHE A 58 9.59 0.13 7.57
C PHE A 58 9.27 -0.65 8.86
N SER A 59 8.72 -1.87 8.74
CA SER A 59 8.12 -2.58 9.88
C SER A 59 9.14 -3.03 10.92
N ILE A 60 8.92 -2.65 12.19
CA ILE A 60 9.70 -3.13 13.36
C ILE A 60 9.65 -4.66 13.49
N ARG A 61 8.55 -5.27 13.03
CA ARG A 61 8.35 -6.72 13.08
C ARG A 61 9.07 -7.47 11.95
N GLN A 62 9.85 -6.77 11.15
CA GLN A 62 10.57 -7.31 9.98
C GLN A 62 12.07 -7.04 10.06
N LYS A 63 12.62 -6.80 11.26
CA LYS A 63 14.05 -6.54 11.49
C LYS A 63 14.93 -7.68 10.99
N GLU A 64 14.47 -8.92 11.14
CA GLU A 64 15.11 -10.13 10.64
C GLU A 64 15.17 -10.19 9.10
N ASN A 65 14.32 -9.39 8.42
CA ASN A 65 14.25 -9.27 6.97
C ASN A 65 14.97 -8.02 6.43
N ALA A 66 15.78 -7.33 7.25
CA ALA A 66 16.54 -6.15 6.82
C ALA A 66 17.48 -6.44 5.64
N TYR A 67 17.95 -7.68 5.53
CA TYR A 67 18.84 -8.13 4.45
C TYR A 67 18.23 -8.03 3.05
N LEU A 68 16.90 -7.94 2.93
CA LEU A 68 16.20 -7.85 1.64
C LEU A 68 16.62 -6.62 0.82
N PHE A 69 17.19 -5.61 1.48
CA PHE A 69 17.63 -4.36 0.85
C PHE A 69 19.13 -4.29 0.58
N ASN A 70 19.88 -5.34 0.91
CA ASN A 70 21.33 -5.35 0.73
C ASN A 70 21.71 -5.30 -0.76
N GLY A 71 22.50 -4.28 -1.13
CA GLY A 71 22.98 -4.10 -2.51
C GLY A 71 21.95 -3.50 -3.47
N LEU A 72 20.77 -3.10 -2.97
CA LEU A 72 19.77 -2.35 -3.73
C LEU A 72 20.06 -0.84 -3.65
N GLU A 73 19.55 -0.05 -4.59
CA GLU A 73 19.81 1.39 -4.70
C GLU A 73 19.46 2.13 -3.39
N ILE A 74 18.38 1.75 -2.70
CA ILE A 74 18.01 2.37 -1.43
C ILE A 74 19.08 2.21 -0.34
N SER A 75 19.91 1.16 -0.39
CA SER A 75 20.97 0.96 0.61
C SER A 75 22.08 2.01 0.53
N LYS A 76 22.13 2.79 -0.56
CA LYS A 76 23.06 3.89 -0.75
C LYS A 76 22.53 5.21 -0.18
N CYS A 77 21.24 5.28 0.18
CA CYS A 77 20.59 6.48 0.69
C CYS A 77 20.62 6.52 2.23
N MET A 78 21.76 6.94 2.80
CA MET A 78 22.02 6.88 4.25
C MET A 78 20.91 7.51 5.11
N ASP A 79 20.38 8.66 4.70
CA ASP A 79 19.31 9.35 5.42
C ASP A 79 17.99 8.56 5.44
N VAL A 80 17.73 7.74 4.42
CA VAL A 80 16.51 6.93 4.33
C VAL A 80 16.68 5.60 5.04
N VAL A 81 17.88 5.01 5.00
CA VAL A 81 18.20 3.75 5.69
C VAL A 81 18.00 3.86 7.20
N SER A 82 18.14 5.05 7.81
CA SER A 82 17.83 5.21 9.25
C SER A 82 16.37 4.95 9.61
N TYR A 83 15.45 4.96 8.65
CA TYR A 83 14.02 4.64 8.85
C TYR A 83 13.75 3.13 8.77
N GLN A 84 14.73 2.32 8.37
CA GLN A 84 14.56 0.90 8.17
C GLN A 84 14.21 0.16 9.47
N ASN A 85 13.12 -0.59 9.43
CA ASN A 85 12.54 -1.38 10.51
C ASN A 85 12.33 -0.59 11.82
N GLN A 86 12.00 0.71 11.70
CA GLN A 86 11.82 1.60 12.84
C GLN A 86 10.37 1.89 13.23
N PHE A 87 9.37 1.50 12.43
CA PHE A 87 7.97 1.88 12.66
C PHE A 87 7.04 0.67 12.84
N PRO A 88 6.01 0.75 13.71
CA PRO A 88 4.85 -0.12 13.59
C PRO A 88 4.19 0.15 12.24
N VAL A 89 3.86 -0.91 11.49
CA VAL A 89 3.23 -0.80 10.18
C VAL A 89 1.93 -1.62 10.19
N ILE A 90 0.83 -0.99 9.80
CA ILE A 90 -0.39 -1.69 9.39
C ILE A 90 -0.40 -1.74 7.87
N PHE A 91 -0.49 -2.93 7.31
CA PHE A 91 -0.68 -3.12 5.87
C PHE A 91 -1.98 -3.86 5.61
N ILE A 92 -2.88 -3.23 4.85
CA ILE A 92 -4.16 -3.80 4.45
C ILE A 92 -4.37 -3.67 2.95
N THR A 93 -5.16 -4.59 2.40
CA THR A 93 -5.65 -4.54 1.03
C THR A 93 -7.17 -4.56 1.04
N LEU A 94 -7.80 -3.70 0.25
CA LEU A 94 -9.26 -3.64 0.12
C LEU A 94 -9.78 -4.45 -1.07
N LYS A 95 -8.92 -5.28 -1.67
CA LYS A 95 -9.21 -6.06 -2.89
C LYS A 95 -10.39 -7.02 -2.78
N ASP A 96 -10.66 -7.49 -1.57
CA ASP A 96 -11.70 -8.50 -1.28
C ASP A 96 -13.02 -7.86 -0.81
N MET A 97 -13.08 -6.53 -0.70
CA MET A 97 -14.32 -5.79 -0.44
C MET A 97 -15.18 -5.71 -1.71
N LYS A 98 -15.72 -6.84 -2.15
CA LYS A 98 -16.52 -6.99 -3.38
C LYS A 98 -17.91 -7.58 -3.11
N ASN A 99 -18.62 -7.06 -2.11
CA ASN A 99 -19.90 -7.60 -1.69
C ASN A 99 -21.10 -6.94 -2.38
N SER A 100 -22.19 -7.68 -2.54
CA SER A 100 -23.37 -7.19 -3.29
C SER A 100 -24.22 -6.14 -2.57
N SER A 101 -23.96 -5.84 -1.29
CA SER A 101 -24.68 -4.81 -0.53
C SER A 101 -23.78 -4.09 0.46
N PHE A 102 -24.17 -2.88 0.85
CA PHE A 102 -23.44 -2.07 1.84
C PHE A 102 -23.29 -2.78 3.19
N ASP A 103 -24.35 -3.41 3.72
CA ASP A 103 -24.28 -4.16 4.98
C ASP A 103 -23.23 -5.28 4.95
N LYS A 104 -23.16 -6.02 3.83
CA LYS A 104 -22.14 -7.05 3.65
C LYS A 104 -20.73 -6.46 3.54
N GLN A 105 -20.59 -5.25 3.01
CA GLN A 105 -19.31 -4.54 3.02
C GLN A 105 -18.90 -4.10 4.42
N LEU A 106 -19.84 -3.69 5.28
CA LEU A 106 -19.54 -3.41 6.69
C LEU A 106 -19.06 -4.68 7.41
N VAL A 107 -19.69 -5.83 7.14
CA VAL A 107 -19.23 -7.13 7.67
C VAL A 107 -17.82 -7.44 7.17
N MET A 108 -17.55 -7.27 5.87
CA MET A 108 -16.21 -7.51 5.31
C MET A 108 -15.17 -6.56 5.92
N PHE A 109 -15.50 -5.28 6.10
CA PHE A 109 -14.61 -4.34 6.77
C PHE A 109 -14.37 -4.72 8.23
N SER A 110 -15.39 -5.21 8.94
CA SER A 110 -15.20 -5.75 10.29
C SER A 110 -14.24 -6.94 10.31
N LEU A 111 -14.29 -7.84 9.34
CA LEU A 111 -13.33 -8.94 9.21
C LEU A 111 -11.90 -8.44 8.96
N LEU A 112 -11.73 -7.41 8.13
CA LEU A 112 -10.43 -6.75 7.95
C LEU A 112 -9.91 -6.16 9.27
N ILE A 113 -10.76 -5.49 10.05
CA ILE A 113 -10.39 -4.97 11.37
C ILE A 113 -9.97 -6.10 12.33
N GLN A 114 -10.70 -7.22 12.32
CA GLN A 114 -10.35 -8.39 13.12
C GLN A 114 -8.97 -8.96 12.71
N GLU A 115 -8.68 -9.03 11.42
CA GLU A 115 -7.39 -9.47 10.91
C GLU A 115 -6.25 -8.55 11.35
N ILE A 116 -6.43 -7.23 11.29
CA ILE A 116 -5.43 -6.27 11.81
C ILE A 116 -5.16 -6.56 13.29
N ILE A 117 -6.20 -6.71 14.11
CA ILE A 117 -6.03 -6.98 15.55
C ILE A 117 -5.39 -8.34 15.78
N SER A 118 -5.76 -9.36 15.00
CA SER A 118 -5.15 -10.71 15.05
C SER A 118 -3.66 -10.65 14.75
N ASN A 119 -3.26 -9.82 13.79
CA ASN A 119 -1.86 -9.61 13.49
C ASN A 119 -1.16 -8.86 14.61
N HIS A 120 -1.85 -8.03 15.40
CA HIS A 120 -1.31 -7.21 16.48
C HIS A 120 -1.76 -7.64 17.89
N GLN A 121 -1.69 -8.95 18.18
CA GLN A 121 -2.10 -9.51 19.48
C GLN A 121 -1.33 -8.94 20.68
N GLU A 122 -0.13 -8.38 20.47
CA GLU A 122 0.62 -7.64 21.49
C GLU A 122 -0.20 -6.51 22.14
N LEU A 123 -1.21 -5.97 21.44
CA LEU A 123 -2.10 -4.94 21.97
C LEU A 123 -3.02 -5.46 23.07
N LEU A 124 -3.36 -6.76 23.07
CA LEU A 124 -4.24 -7.36 24.08
C LEU A 124 -3.52 -7.52 25.42
N THR A 125 -2.21 -7.75 25.40
CA THR A 125 -1.39 -7.99 26.59
C THR A 125 -0.57 -6.78 27.03
N SER A 126 -0.52 -5.71 26.22
CA SER A 126 0.33 -4.55 26.51
C SER A 126 0.03 -3.84 27.82
N ASP A 127 1.05 -3.56 28.63
CA ASP A 127 0.93 -2.72 29.84
C ASP A 127 0.73 -1.23 29.54
N ASN A 128 1.03 -0.81 28.30
CA ASN A 128 0.89 0.58 27.85
C ASN A 128 -0.52 0.92 27.36
N ILE A 129 -1.43 -0.06 27.34
CA ILE A 129 -2.82 0.10 26.88
C ILE A 129 -3.74 -0.10 28.08
N ASN A 130 -4.64 0.85 28.32
CA ASN A 130 -5.51 0.80 29.49
C ASN A 130 -6.65 -0.22 29.33
N SER A 131 -7.34 -0.55 30.42
CA SER A 131 -8.39 -1.58 30.44
C SER A 131 -9.55 -1.28 29.51
N ILE A 132 -9.96 -0.02 29.37
CA ILE A 132 -11.06 0.41 28.50
C ILE A 132 -10.68 0.23 27.03
N GLU A 133 -9.46 0.62 26.66
CA GLU A 133 -8.93 0.38 25.31
C GLU A 133 -8.84 -1.11 25.01
N LYS A 134 -8.34 -1.93 25.94
CA LYS A 134 -8.31 -3.40 25.79
C LYS A 134 -9.69 -3.99 25.57
N GLU A 135 -10.69 -3.53 26.31
CA GLU A 135 -12.08 -3.99 26.13
C GLU A 135 -12.61 -3.62 24.75
N ARG A 136 -12.31 -2.42 24.26
CA ARG A 136 -12.68 -1.99 22.90
C ARG A 136 -11.96 -2.80 21.82
N ILE A 137 -10.67 -3.09 21.98
CA ILE A 137 -9.93 -3.99 21.08
C ILE A 137 -10.59 -5.37 21.06
N ALA A 138 -10.90 -5.93 22.23
CA ALA A 138 -11.55 -7.24 22.33
C ALA A 138 -12.95 -7.24 21.67
N ARG A 139 -13.69 -6.14 21.76
CA ARG A 139 -14.98 -5.97 21.08
C ARG A 139 -14.82 -5.95 19.56
N LEU A 140 -13.90 -5.14 19.05
CA LEU A 140 -13.58 -5.10 17.61
C LEU A 140 -13.12 -6.47 17.10
N TYR A 141 -12.33 -7.20 17.88
CA TYR A 141 -11.84 -8.53 17.55
C TYR A 141 -12.94 -9.60 17.51
N ARG A 142 -14.02 -9.45 18.30
CA ARG A 142 -15.19 -10.33 18.23
C ARG A 142 -16.11 -10.02 17.05
N GLY A 143 -15.86 -8.92 16.34
CA GLY A 143 -16.68 -8.43 15.26
C GLY A 143 -17.75 -7.44 15.73
N VAL A 144 -17.85 -6.32 15.01
CA VAL A 144 -18.86 -5.28 15.21
C VAL A 144 -19.45 -4.89 13.86
N GLN A 145 -20.75 -4.61 13.84
CA GLN A 145 -21.42 -4.12 12.63
C GLN A 145 -21.86 -2.65 12.77
N ASN A 146 -21.49 -1.98 13.87
CA ASN A 146 -21.77 -0.58 14.05
C ASN A 146 -20.90 0.27 13.09
N GLU A 147 -21.55 0.94 12.14
CA GLU A 147 -20.87 1.74 11.11
C GLU A 147 -19.93 2.79 11.71
N VAL A 148 -20.38 3.55 12.72
CA VAL A 148 -19.60 4.63 13.34
C VAL A 148 -18.37 4.07 14.05
N GLU A 149 -18.49 2.91 14.71
CA GLU A 149 -17.37 2.25 15.36
C GLU A 149 -16.35 1.76 14.33
N LEU A 150 -16.79 1.16 13.22
CA LEU A 150 -15.93 0.73 12.11
C LEU A 150 -15.22 1.91 11.43
N GLN A 151 -15.93 3.02 11.21
CA GLN A 151 -15.35 4.26 10.67
C GLN A 151 -14.17 4.77 11.51
N ASN A 152 -14.16 4.50 12.81
CA ASN A 152 -13.12 4.96 13.73
C ASN A 152 -12.12 3.85 14.14
N ALA A 153 -12.32 2.61 13.68
CA ALA A 153 -11.53 1.46 14.12
C ALA A 153 -10.05 1.58 13.75
N LEU A 154 -9.72 1.96 12.50
CA LEU A 154 -8.32 2.13 12.07
C LEU A 154 -7.59 3.20 12.88
N LYS A 155 -8.23 4.37 13.10
CA LYS A 155 -7.67 5.45 13.93
C LYS A 155 -7.35 4.93 15.33
N PHE A 156 -8.31 4.23 15.93
CA PHE A 156 -8.17 3.67 17.26
C PHE A 156 -7.00 2.68 17.37
N ILE A 157 -6.90 1.72 16.43
CA ILE A 157 -5.82 0.73 16.42
C ILE A 157 -4.45 1.42 16.24
N VAL A 158 -4.37 2.44 15.37
CA VAL A 158 -3.15 3.25 15.22
C VAL A 158 -2.76 3.93 16.53
N SER A 159 -3.72 4.49 17.27
CA SER A 159 -3.44 5.06 18.60
C SER A 159 -2.95 4.00 19.60
N CYS A 160 -3.54 2.80 19.60
CA CYS A 160 -3.11 1.71 20.46
C CYS A 160 -1.68 1.24 20.15
N LEU A 161 -1.33 1.11 18.86
CA LEU A 161 0.04 0.79 18.43
C LEU A 161 1.03 1.89 18.85
N TYR A 162 0.63 3.16 18.74
CA TYR A 162 1.44 4.27 19.23
C TYR A 162 1.65 4.21 20.74
N HIS A 163 0.62 3.92 21.53
CA HIS A 163 0.75 3.73 22.97
C HIS A 163 1.68 2.56 23.30
N HIS A 164 1.53 1.42 22.63
CA HIS A 164 2.34 0.22 22.84
C HIS A 164 3.82 0.46 22.52
N TYR A 165 4.12 0.92 21.30
CA TYR A 165 5.49 1.05 20.79
C TYR A 165 6.15 2.39 21.12
N ARG A 166 5.40 3.39 21.57
CA ARG A 166 5.84 4.80 21.72
C ARG A 166 6.44 5.36 20.44
N LYS A 167 5.96 4.87 19.30
CA LYS A 167 6.38 5.27 17.95
C LYS A 167 5.16 5.47 17.09
N LYS A 168 5.20 6.52 16.26
CA LYS A 168 4.15 6.78 15.28
C LYS A 168 4.07 5.65 14.26
N VAL A 169 2.89 5.45 13.70
CA VAL A 169 2.53 4.27 12.90
C VAL A 169 2.49 4.62 11.42
N ILE A 170 2.93 3.70 10.58
CA ILE A 170 2.76 3.79 9.12
C ILE A 170 1.56 2.94 8.71
N LEU A 171 0.67 3.52 7.91
CA LEU A 171 -0.53 2.87 7.40
C LEU A 171 -0.43 2.72 5.88
N LEU A 172 -0.40 1.48 5.41
CA LEU A 172 -0.32 1.09 4.00
C LEU A 172 -1.69 0.51 3.59
N ILE A 173 -2.33 1.10 2.59
CA ILE A 173 -3.64 0.66 2.08
C ILE A 173 -3.56 0.41 0.57
N ASP A 174 -3.63 -0.86 0.18
CA ASP A 174 -3.67 -1.25 -1.23
C ASP A 174 -5.09 -1.40 -1.75
N GLU A 175 -5.26 -1.16 -3.05
CA GLU A 175 -6.51 -1.26 -3.80
C GLU A 175 -7.69 -0.49 -3.18
N TYR A 176 -7.43 0.75 -2.73
CA TYR A 176 -8.40 1.59 -2.01
C TYR A 176 -9.72 1.83 -2.78
N ASP A 177 -9.69 1.75 -4.10
CA ASP A 177 -10.78 2.08 -5.03
C ASP A 177 -11.66 0.87 -5.38
N VAL A 178 -11.23 -0.36 -5.05
CA VAL A 178 -12.00 -1.58 -5.32
C VAL A 178 -13.39 -1.59 -4.68
N PRO A 179 -13.57 -1.22 -3.39
CA PRO A 179 -14.90 -1.20 -2.80
C PRO A 179 -15.83 -0.22 -3.48
N LEU A 180 -15.31 0.93 -3.95
CA LEU A 180 -16.09 1.95 -4.64
C LEU A 180 -16.53 1.49 -6.04
N GLN A 181 -15.62 0.84 -6.78
CA GLN A 181 -15.97 0.24 -8.05
C GLN A 181 -17.09 -0.80 -7.88
N ASN A 182 -16.98 -1.65 -6.87
CA ASN A 182 -17.98 -2.67 -6.59
C ASN A 182 -19.32 -2.06 -6.14
N ALA A 183 -19.29 -1.03 -5.29
CA ALA A 183 -20.47 -0.30 -4.85
C ALA A 183 -21.24 0.37 -6.01
N TYR A 184 -20.50 0.96 -6.96
CA TYR A 184 -21.09 1.51 -8.18
C TYR A 184 -21.86 0.47 -8.99
N LEU A 185 -21.28 -0.72 -9.18
CA LEU A 185 -21.91 -1.80 -9.94
C LEU A 185 -23.14 -2.39 -9.25
N ASN A 186 -23.25 -2.26 -7.94
CA ASN A 186 -24.33 -2.83 -7.12
C ASN A 186 -25.31 -1.77 -6.57
N GLY A 187 -25.15 -0.50 -6.93
CA GLY A 187 -26.12 0.56 -6.61
C GLY A 187 -26.06 1.13 -5.19
N TYR A 188 -24.93 1.03 -4.47
CA TYR A 188 -24.74 1.58 -3.12
C TYR A 188 -23.49 2.49 -3.03
N TYR A 189 -23.18 3.20 -4.13
CA TYR A 189 -21.96 4.00 -4.26
C TYR A 189 -21.84 5.09 -3.21
N ASP A 190 -22.91 5.83 -2.94
CA ASP A 190 -22.89 6.99 -2.05
C ASP A 190 -22.67 6.57 -0.59
N GLU A 191 -23.28 5.47 -0.15
CA GLU A 191 -23.05 4.86 1.16
C GLU A 191 -21.58 4.46 1.33
N MET A 192 -21.00 3.80 0.32
CA MET A 192 -19.61 3.37 0.38
C MET A 192 -18.62 4.54 0.34
N VAL A 193 -18.92 5.58 -0.46
CA VAL A 193 -18.13 6.84 -0.46
C VAL A 193 -18.16 7.49 0.91
N ASN A 194 -19.34 7.64 1.52
CA ASN A 194 -19.47 8.26 2.83
C ASN A 194 -18.72 7.45 3.91
N PHE A 195 -18.86 6.12 3.89
CA PHE A 195 -18.14 5.25 4.81
C PHE A 195 -16.62 5.37 4.69
N LEU A 196 -16.05 5.19 3.49
CA LEU A 196 -14.61 5.26 3.28
C LEU A 196 -14.05 6.67 3.51
N ARG A 197 -14.79 7.72 3.15
CA ARG A 197 -14.44 9.10 3.47
C ARG A 197 -14.25 9.28 4.97
N ASN A 198 -15.18 8.77 5.79
CA ASN A 198 -15.10 8.85 7.24
C ASN A 198 -13.93 8.01 7.80
N VAL A 199 -13.75 6.78 7.31
CA VAL A 199 -12.62 5.91 7.68
C VAL A 199 -11.28 6.61 7.41
N PHE A 200 -11.07 7.12 6.20
CA PHE A 200 -9.81 7.73 5.80
C PHE A 200 -9.61 9.11 6.43
N SER A 201 -10.66 9.90 6.63
CA SER A 201 -10.59 11.15 7.38
C SER A 201 -10.16 10.92 8.84
N ALA A 202 -10.74 9.91 9.50
CA ALA A 202 -10.35 9.51 10.85
C ALA A 202 -8.89 9.01 10.89
N ALA A 203 -8.51 8.13 9.97
CA ALA A 203 -7.19 7.50 9.96
C ALA A 203 -6.04 8.47 9.57
N PHE A 204 -6.27 9.37 8.61
CA PHE A 204 -5.21 10.19 8.00
C PHE A 204 -5.19 11.66 8.42
N LYS A 205 -6.36 12.30 8.65
CA LYS A 205 -6.43 13.75 8.95
C LYS A 205 -6.31 14.04 10.44
N THR A 206 -7.07 13.30 11.25
CA THR A 206 -7.26 13.60 12.67
C THR A 206 -6.49 12.65 13.59
N ASN A 207 -5.32 12.20 13.15
CA ASN A 207 -4.55 11.14 13.81
C ASN A 207 -3.09 11.55 14.04
N ASP A 208 -2.79 12.00 15.26
CA ASP A 208 -1.44 12.43 15.65
C ASP A 208 -0.46 11.26 15.84
N ALA A 209 -1.00 10.05 16.02
CA ALA A 209 -0.23 8.82 16.10
C ALA A 209 0.22 8.31 14.71
N LEU A 210 -0.25 8.91 13.62
CA LEU A 210 0.16 8.56 12.27
C LEU A 210 1.49 9.24 11.90
N GLU A 211 2.46 8.43 11.50
CA GLU A 211 3.70 8.88 10.85
C GLU A 211 3.43 9.14 9.38
N LYS A 212 2.92 8.11 8.68
CA LYS A 212 2.78 8.12 7.24
C LYS A 212 1.60 7.28 6.76
N GLY A 213 0.89 7.77 5.74
CA GLY A 213 -0.13 7.02 5.02
C GLY A 213 0.27 6.82 3.55
N VAL A 214 0.27 5.59 3.06
CA VAL A 214 0.49 5.30 1.64
C VAL A 214 -0.71 4.53 1.11
N LEU A 215 -1.31 5.03 0.04
CA LEU A 215 -2.42 4.38 -0.63
C LEU A 215 -2.06 4.07 -2.08
N THR A 216 -2.58 2.96 -2.59
CA THR A 216 -2.43 2.56 -3.98
C THR A 216 -3.79 2.17 -4.56
N GLY A 217 -4.03 2.51 -5.84
CA GLY A 217 -5.25 2.15 -6.55
C GLY A 217 -5.18 2.46 -8.04
N CYS A 218 -6.28 2.27 -8.76
CA CYS A 218 -6.35 2.51 -10.21
C CYS A 218 -7.11 3.81 -10.54
N LEU A 219 -8.26 4.04 -9.92
CA LEU A 219 -9.23 5.06 -10.30
C LEU A 219 -8.95 6.41 -9.65
N ARG A 220 -8.87 7.46 -10.46
CA ARG A 220 -8.77 8.86 -9.98
C ARG A 220 -10.11 9.41 -9.49
N ILE A 221 -11.24 8.93 -10.03
CA ILE A 221 -12.57 9.46 -9.67
C ILE A 221 -12.93 9.15 -8.21
N ALA A 222 -12.49 7.97 -7.71
CA ALA A 222 -12.61 7.58 -6.32
C ALA A 222 -12.00 8.62 -5.37
N LYS A 223 -10.86 9.22 -5.76
CA LYS A 223 -10.19 10.27 -4.98
C LYS A 223 -11.04 11.53 -4.86
N GLU A 224 -11.63 12.01 -5.96
CA GLU A 224 -12.47 13.22 -5.93
C GLU A 224 -13.77 13.01 -5.13
N SER A 225 -14.15 11.77 -4.82
CA SER A 225 -15.31 11.48 -3.95
C SER A 225 -14.93 11.34 -2.48
N ILE A 226 -13.84 10.65 -2.14
CA ILE A 226 -13.53 10.30 -0.74
C ILE A 226 -12.52 11.22 -0.05
N PHE A 227 -11.72 11.99 -0.80
CA PHE A 227 -10.67 12.83 -0.24
C PHE A 227 -11.00 14.34 -0.30
N THR A 228 -12.23 14.69 -0.66
CA THR A 228 -12.74 16.06 -0.56
C THR A 228 -12.63 16.56 0.87
N GLY A 229 -11.74 17.52 1.12
CA GLY A 229 -11.48 18.10 2.46
C GLY A 229 -10.29 17.51 3.22
N LEU A 230 -9.49 16.62 2.62
CA LEU A 230 -8.16 16.26 3.13
C LEU A 230 -7.13 17.29 2.64
N ASN A 231 -6.69 18.19 3.51
CA ASN A 231 -5.75 19.27 3.15
C ASN A 231 -4.28 18.84 3.13
N ASN A 232 -3.94 17.68 3.71
CA ASN A 232 -2.56 17.17 3.85
C ASN A 232 -2.28 15.95 2.95
N PHE A 233 -2.94 15.88 1.79
CA PHE A 233 -2.96 14.69 0.95
C PHE A 233 -2.32 14.98 -0.41
N ARG A 234 -1.11 14.48 -0.65
CA ARG A 234 -0.48 14.58 -1.97
C ARG A 234 -0.93 13.42 -2.84
N VAL A 235 -1.38 13.72 -4.05
CA VAL A 235 -1.69 12.67 -5.04
C VAL A 235 -0.58 12.66 -6.07
N ILE A 236 0.08 11.51 -6.20
CA ILE A 236 1.01 11.24 -7.28
C ILE A 236 0.23 10.50 -8.36
N SER A 237 -0.18 11.29 -9.36
CA SER A 237 -0.83 10.82 -10.57
C SER A 237 0.21 10.23 -11.54
N ILE A 238 -0.28 9.76 -12.69
CA ILE A 238 0.56 9.30 -13.80
C ILE A 238 1.35 10.45 -14.48
N PHE A 239 1.03 11.71 -14.15
CA PHE A 239 1.66 12.87 -14.79
C PHE A 239 2.84 13.42 -13.98
N ASP A 240 3.12 12.87 -12.80
CA ASP A 240 4.12 13.40 -11.87
C ASP A 240 5.52 12.82 -12.14
N GLU A 241 6.39 13.62 -12.77
CA GLU A 241 7.70 13.20 -13.31
C GLU A 241 8.60 12.45 -12.32
N ILE A 242 8.61 12.84 -11.04
CA ILE A 242 9.57 12.34 -10.02
C ILE A 242 9.33 10.85 -9.68
N SER A 243 8.09 10.37 -9.73
CA SER A 243 7.71 9.02 -9.28
C SER A 243 7.20 8.11 -10.40
N ASN A 244 7.27 8.56 -11.65
CA ASN A 244 6.75 7.83 -12.80
C ASN A 244 7.55 6.55 -13.10
N GLN A 245 8.84 6.53 -12.77
CA GLN A 245 9.73 5.40 -13.04
C GLN A 245 9.70 4.31 -11.95
N ARG A 246 8.91 4.49 -10.88
CA ARG A 246 8.81 3.51 -9.77
C ARG A 246 7.81 2.38 -10.00
N PHE A 247 7.00 2.49 -11.05
CA PHE A 247 5.95 1.54 -11.39
C PHE A 247 6.04 1.19 -12.87
N GLY A 248 5.92 -0.09 -13.21
CA GLY A 248 6.22 -0.58 -14.55
C GLY A 248 7.72 -0.48 -14.89
N PHE A 249 8.03 -0.60 -16.18
CA PHE A 249 9.41 -0.56 -16.67
C PHE A 249 9.65 0.61 -17.60
N THR A 250 10.82 1.21 -17.54
CA THR A 250 11.29 2.17 -18.54
C THR A 250 11.87 1.43 -19.75
N GLN A 251 12.03 2.14 -20.88
CA GLN A 251 12.69 1.58 -22.06
C GLN A 251 14.08 1.01 -21.73
N SER A 252 14.89 1.72 -20.93
CA SER A 252 16.23 1.25 -20.56
C SER A 252 16.20 -0.04 -19.74
N GLU A 253 15.18 -0.22 -18.91
CA GLU A 253 15.02 -1.44 -18.10
C GLU A 253 14.54 -2.62 -18.97
N ILE A 254 13.66 -2.37 -19.93
CA ILE A 254 13.29 -3.37 -20.95
C ILE A 254 14.51 -3.77 -21.78
N ASP A 255 15.32 -2.81 -22.22
CA ASP A 255 16.52 -3.08 -23.03
C ASP A 255 17.54 -3.91 -22.25
N MET A 256 17.73 -3.62 -20.95
CA MET A 256 18.58 -4.38 -20.04
C MET A 256 18.05 -5.80 -19.86
N MET A 257 16.75 -5.97 -19.64
CA MET A 257 16.13 -7.28 -19.52
C MET A 257 16.27 -8.10 -20.79
N LEU A 258 16.00 -7.53 -21.97
CA LEU A 258 16.19 -8.21 -23.25
C LEU A 258 17.66 -8.59 -23.48
N GLN A 259 18.60 -7.77 -23.01
CA GLN A 259 20.02 -8.10 -23.04
C GLN A 259 20.36 -9.30 -22.15
N ASP A 260 19.89 -9.32 -20.90
CA ASP A 260 20.18 -10.37 -19.92
C ASP A 260 19.66 -11.75 -20.37
N TYR A 261 18.53 -11.77 -21.10
CA TYR A 261 17.94 -12.98 -21.65
C TYR A 261 18.39 -13.29 -23.09
N GLN A 262 19.27 -12.49 -23.68
CA GLN A 262 19.75 -12.64 -25.07
C GLN A 262 18.57 -12.68 -26.07
N ARG A 263 17.69 -11.68 -25.97
CA ARG A 263 16.45 -11.52 -26.76
C ARG A 263 16.28 -10.11 -27.32
N LYS A 264 17.39 -9.43 -27.66
CA LYS A 264 17.36 -8.06 -28.22
C LYS A 264 16.52 -7.94 -29.51
N ASP A 265 16.36 -9.04 -30.24
CA ASP A 265 15.50 -9.17 -31.42
C ASP A 265 14.01 -8.88 -31.13
N TYR A 266 13.56 -9.06 -29.89
CA TYR A 266 12.17 -8.81 -29.48
C TYR A 266 11.88 -7.35 -29.08
N GLN A 267 12.87 -6.44 -29.15
CA GLN A 267 12.71 -5.05 -28.67
C GLN A 267 11.54 -4.33 -29.34
N LYS A 268 11.40 -4.47 -30.66
CA LYS A 268 10.30 -3.84 -31.41
C LYS A 268 8.94 -4.43 -31.03
N GLN A 269 8.87 -5.75 -30.86
CA GLN A 269 7.63 -6.44 -30.47
C GLN A 269 7.20 -6.09 -29.05
N MET A 270 8.16 -5.98 -28.11
CA MET A 270 7.88 -5.52 -26.75
C MET A 270 7.31 -4.10 -26.74
N LYS A 271 7.83 -3.23 -27.61
CA LYS A 271 7.28 -1.89 -27.81
C LYS A 271 5.85 -1.94 -28.33
N GLU A 272 5.61 -2.64 -29.42
CA GLU A 272 4.26 -2.79 -30.00
C GLU A 272 3.24 -3.39 -29.02
N TRP A 273 3.66 -4.29 -28.13
CA TRP A 273 2.74 -4.99 -27.21
C TRP A 273 2.51 -4.26 -25.89
N TYR A 274 3.49 -3.51 -25.37
CA TYR A 274 3.48 -3.03 -23.98
C TYR A 274 3.76 -1.54 -23.77
N ASP A 275 4.16 -0.78 -24.80
CA ASP A 275 4.52 0.66 -24.78
C ASP A 275 3.31 1.61 -24.71
N GLY A 276 2.16 1.13 -24.26
CA GLY A 276 0.89 1.87 -24.34
C GLY A 276 0.75 3.02 -23.32
N TYR A 277 1.72 3.28 -22.46
CA TYR A 277 1.59 4.25 -21.36
C TYR A 277 2.70 5.29 -21.39
N GLN A 278 2.31 6.57 -21.36
CA GLN A 278 3.22 7.69 -21.15
C GLN A 278 2.97 8.32 -19.78
N PHE A 279 3.97 8.28 -18.92
CA PHE A 279 3.93 8.88 -17.59
C PHE A 279 4.93 10.04 -17.50
N GLY A 280 4.44 11.27 -17.44
CA GLY A 280 5.27 12.49 -17.34
C GLY A 280 6.39 12.57 -18.38
N GLY A 281 6.06 12.26 -19.64
CA GLY A 281 7.01 12.29 -20.76
C GLY A 281 7.91 11.07 -20.90
N CYS A 282 7.83 10.08 -20.01
CA CYS A 282 8.51 8.79 -20.15
C CYS A 282 7.58 7.70 -20.66
N ASP A 283 8.05 6.92 -21.63
CA ASP A 283 7.43 5.68 -22.08
C ASP A 283 7.59 4.61 -21.00
N ILE A 284 6.46 4.09 -20.49
CA ILE A 284 6.41 3.08 -19.44
C ILE A 284 5.69 1.82 -19.94
N TYR A 285 6.34 0.69 -19.73
CA TYR A 285 5.93 -0.62 -20.20
C TYR A 285 5.23 -1.39 -19.07
N ASN A 286 4.18 -2.12 -19.43
CA ASN A 286 3.49 -3.04 -18.52
C ASN A 286 3.46 -4.50 -19.02
N PRO A 287 4.61 -5.20 -19.06
CA PRO A 287 4.72 -6.61 -19.39
C PRO A 287 4.47 -7.53 -18.18
N TRP A 288 3.81 -7.02 -17.12
CA TRP A 288 3.14 -7.74 -16.02
C TRP A 288 3.75 -7.78 -14.61
N MET A 289 5.00 -7.32 -14.32
CA MET A 289 5.48 -6.71 -13.03
C MET A 289 7.00 -6.39 -13.06
N PRO A 290 7.49 -5.30 -12.39
CA PRO A 290 8.89 -4.81 -12.37
C PRO A 290 9.91 -5.69 -11.63
#